data_AF-A0A1V6FT89-F1
#
_entry.id   AF-A0A1V6FT89-F1
#
_cell.length_a   1.000
_cell.length_b   1.000
_cell.length_c   1.000
_cell.angle_alpha   90.00
_cell.angle_beta   90.00
_cell.angle_gamma   90.00
#
_symmetry.space_group_name_H-M   'P 1'
#
loop_
_entity.id
_entity.type
_entity.pdbx_description
1 polymer ?
#
loop_
_entity_poly.entity_id
_entity_poly.type
_entity_poly.pdbx_seq_one_letter_code
_entity_poly.pdbx_strand_id
1 'polypeptide(L)'
;MITPRFWRKTLLGLSSQGPGALNQWLCYGILLVFILIPGLVYVIWAARESDQDRRNELLQRTRLLASAIDPDAIKSLRGTEEDLLNPGYHRLKLNFDIIRQAYPDLRFLYLVGKRNKDEIFFFLDNVPRDSPDGLSPGEVYHEATPAFRQAVCEATELVEGPDRDQWGVWVSVLVPIIDPQTNPTSPKITFFQVGIRRGNCSN
;
A
#
# COMPACT_ATOMS: atom_id res chain seq x y z
N MET A 1 -4.44 24.24 90.72
CA MET A 1 -3.41 25.23 90.33
C MET A 1 -2.61 24.64 89.18
N ILE A 2 -2.22 25.26 88.07
CA ILE A 2 -2.31 26.61 87.47
C ILE A 2 -1.88 26.42 85.98
N THR A 3 -2.71 26.91 85.05
CA THR A 3 -2.50 27.36 83.64
C THR A 3 -1.76 26.55 82.55
N PRO A 4 -2.25 26.58 81.28
CA PRO A 4 -1.62 25.99 80.09
C PRO A 4 -0.61 26.96 79.43
N ARG A 5 0.48 26.42 78.86
CA ARG A 5 1.47 27.23 78.12
C ARG A 5 1.32 27.07 76.61
N PHE A 6 0.41 27.91 76.10
CA PHE A 6 0.33 28.46 74.75
C PHE A 6 1.72 28.65 74.11
N TRP A 7 1.88 28.11 72.89
CA TRP A 7 2.75 28.60 71.81
C TRP A 7 4.18 29.02 72.17
N ARG A 8 5.16 28.16 71.88
CA ARG A 8 6.50 28.60 71.47
C ARG A 8 7.16 27.60 70.53
N LYS A 9 7.24 28.02 69.25
CA LYS A 9 8.30 27.76 68.27
C LYS A 9 8.39 26.28 67.82
N THR A 10 8.31 25.93 66.54
CA THR A 10 9.10 26.50 65.44
C THR A 10 8.43 26.14 64.10
N LEU A 11 7.80 27.13 63.46
CA LEU A 11 7.73 27.18 62.01
C LEU A 11 9.16 27.39 61.52
N LEU A 12 9.70 26.41 60.79
CA LEU A 12 10.82 26.46 59.83
C LEU A 12 11.52 25.10 59.79
N GLY A 13 10.77 24.09 59.34
CA GLY A 13 11.35 22.92 58.69
C GLY A 13 11.19 23.09 57.18
N LEU A 14 11.72 24.18 56.60
CA LEU A 14 12.04 24.20 55.18
C LEU A 14 13.15 23.17 55.01
N SER A 15 12.76 21.92 54.75
CA SER A 15 13.68 20.90 54.26
C SER A 15 14.35 21.49 53.02
N SER A 16 15.60 21.91 53.19
CA SER A 16 16.46 22.31 52.09
C SER A 16 16.48 21.16 51.09
N GLN A 17 15.78 21.31 49.96
CA GLN A 17 16.05 20.49 48.80
C GLN A 17 17.46 20.87 48.33
N GLY A 18 18.45 20.14 48.83
CA GLY A 18 19.84 20.33 48.42
C GLY A 18 20.00 20.06 46.92
N PRO A 19 21.15 20.46 46.33
CA PRO A 19 21.45 20.28 44.89
C PRO A 19 21.38 18.82 44.40
N GLY A 20 21.23 17.85 45.31
CA GLY A 20 21.01 16.44 45.00
C GLY A 20 19.66 16.12 44.34
N ALA A 21 18.60 16.92 44.58
CA ALA A 21 17.31 16.70 43.93
C ALA A 21 17.44 16.90 42.41
N LEU A 22 18.07 18.01 41.97
CA LEU A 22 18.28 18.32 40.55
C LEU A 22 19.10 17.22 39.85
N ASN A 23 20.14 16.70 40.50
CA ASN A 23 20.96 15.60 39.98
C ASN A 23 20.19 14.27 39.92
N GLN A 24 19.29 14.01 40.87
CA GLN A 24 18.41 12.84 40.83
C GLN A 24 17.41 12.91 39.66
N TRP A 25 16.78 14.07 39.43
CA TRP A 25 15.92 14.29 38.27
C TRP A 25 16.67 14.12 36.94
N LEU A 26 17.92 14.59 36.87
CA LEU A 26 18.81 14.35 35.73
C LEU A 26 19.10 12.87 35.51
N CYS A 27 19.43 12.12 36.56
CA CYS A 27 19.65 10.67 36.47
C CYS A 27 18.40 9.91 36.02
N TYR A 28 17.22 10.25 36.55
CA TYR A 28 15.95 9.65 36.14
C TYR A 28 15.61 9.98 34.68
N GLY A 29 15.85 11.22 34.26
CA GLY A 29 15.68 11.64 32.87
C GLY A 29 16.58 10.85 31.91
N ILE A 30 17.86 10.70 32.27
CA ILE A 30 18.81 9.91 31.47
C ILE A 30 18.38 8.45 31.38
N LEU A 31 17.98 7.83 32.50
CA LEU A 31 17.54 6.44 32.53
C LEU A 31 16.27 6.22 31.70
N LEU A 32 15.32 7.16 31.76
CA LEU A 32 14.11 7.12 30.95
C LEU A 32 14.43 7.24 29.46
N VAL A 33 15.32 8.15 29.07
CA VAL A 33 15.78 8.30 27.68
C VAL A 33 16.50 7.03 27.20
N PHE A 34 17.33 6.42 28.05
CA PHE A 34 18.06 5.19 27.75
C PHE A 34 17.14 3.99 27.53
N ILE A 35 15.93 3.99 28.10
CA ILE A 35 14.91 2.95 27.87
C ILE A 35 14.07 3.29 26.63
N LEU A 36 13.69 4.56 26.44
CA LEU A 36 12.80 4.96 25.34
C LEU A 36 13.49 4.93 23.97
N ILE A 37 14.76 5.35 23.87
CA ILE A 37 15.47 5.41 22.58
C ILE A 37 15.59 4.02 21.93
N PRO A 38 16.09 2.97 22.62
CA PRO A 38 16.18 1.64 22.02
C PRO A 38 14.82 1.06 21.65
N GLY A 39 13.79 1.31 22.47
CA GLY A 39 12.42 0.90 22.17
C GLY A 39 11.90 1.54 20.88
N LEU A 40 12.09 2.84 20.70
CA LEU A 40 11.68 3.56 19.50
C LEU A 40 12.45 3.06 18.26
N VAL A 41 13.76 2.84 18.39
CA VAL A 41 14.59 2.29 17.31
C VAL A 41 14.12 0.88 16.93
N TYR A 42 13.84 0.02 17.90
CA TYR A 42 13.33 -1.34 17.65
C TYR A 42 11.97 -1.31 16.95
N VAL A 43 11.04 -0.47 17.40
CA VAL A 43 9.72 -0.32 16.77
C VAL A 43 9.84 0.16 15.32
N ILE A 44 10.70 1.15 15.05
CA ILE A 44 10.93 1.64 13.68
C ILE A 44 11.56 0.54 12.80
N TRP A 45 12.52 -0.20 13.33
CA TRP A 45 13.17 -1.29 12.60
C TRP A 45 12.17 -2.41 12.29
N ALA A 46 11.43 -2.89 13.29
CA ALA A 46 10.41 -3.92 13.12
C ALA A 46 9.29 -3.48 12.17
N ALA A 47 8.90 -2.20 12.21
CA ALA A 47 7.90 -1.65 11.30
C ALA A 47 8.39 -1.65 9.83
N ARG A 48 9.68 -1.37 9.59
CA ARG A 48 10.27 -1.40 8.24
C ARG A 48 10.39 -2.81 7.70
N GLU A 49 10.85 -3.75 8.51
CA GLU A 49 10.95 -5.16 8.13
C GLU A 49 9.56 -5.71 7.75
N SER A 50 8.56 -5.44 8.61
CA SER A 50 7.19 -5.86 8.36
C SER A 50 6.57 -5.23 7.11
N ASP A 51 6.95 -4.00 6.73
CA ASP A 51 6.48 -3.38 5.49
C ASP A 51 7.08 -4.07 4.26
N GLN A 52 8.37 -4.40 4.29
CA GLN A 52 9.04 -5.12 3.20
C GLN A 52 8.47 -6.53 3.01
N ASP A 53 8.25 -7.27 4.09
CA ASP A 53 7.66 -8.60 4.04
C ASP A 53 6.26 -8.57 3.42
N ARG A 54 5.41 -7.62 3.82
CA ARG A 54 4.06 -7.45 3.25
C ARG A 54 4.09 -7.09 1.78
N ARG A 55 5.02 -6.25 1.34
CA ARG A 55 5.19 -5.90 -0.08
C ARG A 55 5.64 -7.09 -0.90
N ASN A 56 6.57 -7.88 -0.38
CA ASN A 56 7.04 -9.11 -1.03
C ASN A 56 5.93 -10.15 -1.14
N GLU A 57 5.15 -10.33 -0.06
CA GLU A 57 4.00 -11.21 -0.07
C GLU A 57 2.95 -10.75 -1.10
N LEU A 58 2.65 -9.45 -1.14
CA LEU A 58 1.73 -8.90 -2.14
C LEU A 58 2.23 -9.13 -3.56
N LEU A 59 3.53 -8.92 -3.81
CA LEU A 59 4.16 -9.22 -5.11
C LEU A 59 4.02 -10.69 -5.49
N GLN A 60 4.30 -11.61 -4.57
CA GLN A 60 4.16 -13.05 -4.81
C GLN A 60 2.71 -13.44 -5.12
N ARG A 61 1.74 -12.92 -4.37
CA ARG A 61 0.32 -13.14 -4.63
C ARG A 61 -0.08 -12.61 -6.01
N THR A 62 0.36 -11.41 -6.36
CA THR A 62 0.08 -10.81 -7.68
C THR A 62 0.68 -11.63 -8.81
N ARG A 63 1.90 -12.17 -8.66
CA ARG A 63 2.50 -13.10 -9.63
C ARG A 63 1.66 -14.36 -9.83
N LEU A 64 1.18 -14.96 -8.74
CA LEU A 64 0.30 -16.13 -8.81
C LEU A 64 -1.01 -15.80 -9.55
N LEU A 65 -1.64 -14.68 -9.21
CA LEU A 65 -2.85 -14.22 -9.88
C LEU A 65 -2.62 -13.92 -11.37
N ALA A 66 -1.52 -13.24 -11.71
CA ALA A 66 -1.15 -12.96 -13.09
C ALA A 66 -0.93 -14.25 -13.89
N SER A 67 -0.34 -15.28 -13.29
CA SER A 67 -0.13 -16.59 -13.93
C SER A 67 -1.43 -17.39 -14.18
N ALA A 68 -2.50 -17.07 -13.44
CA ALA A 68 -3.81 -17.69 -13.63
C ALA A 68 -4.62 -17.05 -14.78
N ILE A 69 -4.19 -15.90 -15.30
CA ILE A 69 -4.85 -15.21 -16.41
C ILE A 69 -4.33 -15.79 -17.72
N ASP A 70 -5.24 -16.29 -18.55
CA ASP A 70 -4.95 -16.81 -19.88
C ASP A 70 -4.49 -15.68 -20.84
N PRO A 71 -3.25 -15.71 -21.36
CA PRO A 71 -2.76 -14.72 -22.30
C PRO A 71 -3.58 -14.66 -23.60
N ASP A 72 -4.15 -15.78 -24.06
CA ASP A 72 -4.95 -15.81 -25.29
C ASP A 72 -6.28 -15.07 -25.14
N ALA A 73 -6.87 -15.12 -23.94
CA ALA A 73 -8.05 -14.32 -23.62
C ALA A 73 -7.74 -12.81 -23.73
N ILE A 74 -6.56 -12.38 -23.32
CA ILE A 74 -6.11 -11.00 -23.43
C ILE A 74 -5.85 -10.60 -24.88
N LYS A 75 -5.24 -11.47 -25.69
CA LYS A 75 -4.97 -11.19 -27.12
C LYS A 75 -6.23 -10.89 -27.90
N SER A 76 -7.35 -11.51 -27.51
CA SER A 76 -8.65 -11.29 -28.12
C SER A 76 -9.22 -9.89 -27.87
N LEU A 77 -8.69 -9.17 -26.88
CA LEU A 77 -9.11 -7.81 -26.54
C LEU A 77 -8.39 -6.77 -27.39
N ARG A 78 -9.13 -5.72 -27.74
CA ARG A 78 -8.64 -4.56 -28.49
C ARG A 78 -8.28 -3.38 -27.58
N GLY A 79 -8.82 -3.35 -26.37
CA GLY A 79 -8.73 -2.19 -25.49
C GLY A 79 -9.62 -1.04 -25.98
N THR A 80 -10.84 -1.36 -26.41
CA THR A 80 -11.84 -0.41 -26.89
C THR A 80 -13.23 -0.85 -26.42
N GLU A 81 -14.22 0.04 -26.49
CA GLU A 81 -15.61 -0.28 -26.11
C GLU A 81 -16.21 -1.46 -26.88
N GLU A 82 -15.67 -1.80 -28.05
CA GLU A 82 -16.08 -3.00 -28.81
C GLU A 82 -15.86 -4.30 -28.01
N ASP A 83 -14.90 -4.31 -27.09
CA ASP A 83 -14.64 -5.47 -26.22
C ASP A 83 -15.83 -5.79 -25.31
N LEU A 84 -16.75 -4.84 -25.07
CA LEU A 84 -17.97 -5.10 -24.31
C LEU A 84 -18.92 -6.09 -25.00
N LEU A 85 -18.73 -6.36 -26.30
CA LEU A 85 -19.46 -7.37 -27.06
C LEU A 85 -18.68 -8.70 -27.16
N ASN A 86 -17.42 -8.71 -26.71
CA ASN A 86 -16.53 -9.86 -26.85
C ASN A 86 -16.77 -10.87 -25.71
N PRO A 87 -17.09 -12.15 -26.01
CA PRO A 87 -17.24 -13.17 -24.97
C PRO A 87 -15.96 -13.39 -24.15
N GLY A 88 -14.78 -13.12 -24.71
CA GLY A 88 -13.50 -13.16 -24.00
C GLY A 88 -13.41 -12.13 -22.87
N TYR A 89 -13.91 -10.91 -23.11
CA TYR A 89 -13.98 -9.86 -22.10
C TYR A 89 -14.83 -10.28 -20.89
N HIS A 90 -16.03 -10.84 -21.15
CA HIS A 90 -16.91 -11.30 -20.08
C HIS A 90 -16.32 -12.43 -19.25
N ARG A 91 -15.59 -13.36 -19.88
CA ARG A 91 -14.87 -14.42 -19.15
C ARG A 91 -13.80 -13.85 -18.23
N LEU A 92 -13.00 -12.89 -18.72
CA LEU A 92 -12.00 -12.23 -17.90
C LEU A 92 -12.62 -11.44 -16.75
N LYS A 93 -13.76 -10.75 -16.99
CA LYS A 93 -14.50 -10.05 -15.94
C LYS A 93 -14.96 -10.99 -14.83
N LEU A 94 -15.52 -12.15 -15.19
CA LEU A 94 -15.91 -13.18 -14.22
C LEU A 94 -14.71 -13.70 -13.41
N ASN A 95 -13.56 -13.90 -14.05
CA ASN A 95 -12.34 -14.28 -13.34
C ASN A 95 -11.91 -13.21 -12.33
N PHE A 96 -11.99 -11.92 -12.68
CA PHE A 96 -11.70 -10.81 -11.77
C PHE A 96 -12.68 -10.75 -10.60
N ASP A 97 -13.97 -11.03 -10.83
CA ASP A 97 -14.97 -11.11 -9.77
C ASP A 97 -14.70 -12.27 -8.80
N ILE A 98 -14.26 -13.43 -9.31
CA ILE A 98 -13.83 -14.58 -8.49
C ILE A 98 -12.60 -14.21 -7.65
N ILE A 99 -11.60 -13.56 -8.25
CA ILE A 99 -10.39 -13.13 -7.53
C ILE A 99 -10.76 -12.12 -6.45
N ARG A 100 -11.62 -11.14 -6.76
CA ARG A 100 -12.12 -10.15 -5.80
C ARG A 100 -12.83 -10.82 -4.61
N GLN A 101 -13.60 -11.87 -4.84
CA GLN A 101 -14.27 -12.61 -3.77
C GLN A 101 -13.28 -13.42 -2.92
N ALA A 102 -12.25 -14.01 -3.54
CA ALA A 102 -11.22 -14.78 -2.85
C ALA A 102 -10.28 -13.90 -2.01
N TYR A 103 -10.03 -12.66 -2.44
CA TYR A 103 -9.10 -11.73 -1.80
C TYR A 103 -9.79 -10.39 -1.48
N PRO A 104 -10.58 -10.31 -0.39
CA PRO A 104 -11.36 -9.12 -0.04
C PRO A 104 -10.50 -7.92 0.41
N ASP A 105 -9.23 -8.15 0.73
CA ASP A 105 -8.23 -7.12 1.01
C ASP A 105 -7.80 -6.37 -0.27
N LEU A 106 -7.96 -6.97 -1.44
CA LEU A 106 -7.71 -6.33 -2.72
C LEU A 106 -8.91 -5.49 -3.14
N ARG A 107 -8.73 -4.18 -3.12
CA ARG A 107 -9.79 -3.24 -3.48
C ARG A 107 -9.94 -3.15 -4.99
N PHE A 108 -8.81 -3.01 -5.66
CA PHE A 108 -8.74 -2.67 -7.06
C PHE A 108 -7.81 -3.62 -7.79
N LEU A 109 -8.36 -4.24 -8.83
CA LEU A 109 -7.63 -5.08 -9.75
C LEU A 109 -7.88 -4.56 -11.14
N TYR A 110 -6.80 -4.29 -11.87
CA TYR A 110 -6.88 -3.74 -13.21
C TYR A 110 -5.98 -4.51 -14.16
N LEU A 111 -6.45 -4.66 -15.38
CA LEU A 111 -5.66 -5.09 -16.50
C LEU A 111 -5.35 -3.86 -17.35
N VAL A 112 -4.08 -3.53 -17.53
CA VAL A 112 -3.67 -2.38 -18.36
C VAL A 112 -2.86 -2.83 -19.57
N GLY A 113 -3.05 -2.11 -20.66
CA GLY A 113 -2.28 -2.23 -21.88
C GLY A 113 -1.54 -0.94 -22.19
N LYS A 114 -0.58 -1.06 -23.11
CA LYS A 114 0.14 0.08 -23.67
C LYS A 114 -0.16 0.22 -25.15
N ARG A 115 -0.56 1.42 -25.60
CA ARG A 115 -0.65 1.74 -27.03
C ARG A 115 0.66 2.31 -27.55
N ASN A 116 1.19 3.32 -26.86
CA ASN A 116 2.42 4.03 -27.17
C ASN A 116 3.28 4.19 -25.91
N LYS A 117 4.52 4.70 -26.00
CA LYS A 117 5.39 4.85 -24.81
C LYS A 117 4.74 5.60 -23.64
N ASP A 118 3.89 6.58 -23.92
CA ASP A 118 3.30 7.43 -22.87
C ASP A 118 1.82 7.16 -22.60
N GLU A 119 1.18 6.30 -23.40
CA GLU A 119 -0.26 6.04 -23.33
C GLU A 119 -0.53 4.62 -22.82
N ILE A 120 -0.93 4.58 -21.56
CA ILE A 120 -1.41 3.39 -20.85
C ILE A 120 -2.92 3.49 -20.81
N PHE A 121 -3.61 2.39 -21.09
CA PHE A 121 -5.06 2.31 -21.05
C PHE A 121 -5.51 1.09 -20.27
N PHE A 122 -6.74 1.13 -19.76
CA PHE A 122 -7.36 0.00 -19.07
C PHE A 122 -8.07 -0.94 -20.05
N PHE A 123 -7.80 -2.23 -19.95
CA PHE A 123 -8.60 -3.26 -20.62
C PHE A 123 -9.88 -3.53 -19.83
N LEU A 124 -9.73 -3.76 -18.52
CA LEU A 124 -10.84 -4.03 -17.60
C LEU A 124 -10.40 -3.83 -16.15
N ASP A 125 -11.39 -3.76 -15.28
CA ASP A 125 -11.25 -3.69 -13.83
C ASP A 125 -12.07 -4.79 -13.12
N ASN A 126 -11.96 -4.88 -11.79
CA ASN A 126 -12.83 -5.69 -10.92
C ASN A 126 -14.02 -4.91 -10.33
N VAL A 127 -14.30 -3.71 -10.83
CA VAL A 127 -15.39 -2.88 -10.31
C VAL A 127 -16.68 -3.30 -11.02
N PRO A 128 -17.81 -3.48 -10.31
CA PRO A 128 -19.08 -3.81 -10.95
C PRO A 128 -19.45 -2.75 -12.00
N ARG A 129 -20.03 -3.17 -13.12
CA ARG A 129 -20.38 -2.27 -14.24
C ARG A 129 -21.35 -1.15 -13.82
N ASP A 130 -22.20 -1.41 -12.83
CA ASP A 130 -23.18 -0.45 -12.33
C ASP A 130 -22.60 0.53 -11.28
N SER A 131 -21.31 0.38 -10.94
CA SER A 131 -20.62 1.27 -10.01
C SER A 131 -20.13 2.53 -10.73
N PRO A 132 -20.27 3.72 -10.13
CA PRO A 132 -19.72 4.95 -10.68
C PRO A 132 -18.18 4.94 -10.79
N ASP A 133 -17.51 4.07 -10.02
CA ASP A 133 -16.05 3.92 -10.04
C ASP A 133 -15.55 2.96 -11.15
N GLY A 134 -16.44 2.47 -12.02
CA GLY A 134 -16.11 1.52 -13.07
C GLY A 134 -15.38 2.18 -14.24
N LEU A 135 -14.30 1.55 -14.70
CA LEU A 135 -13.49 1.99 -15.83
C LEU A 135 -14.00 1.40 -17.14
N SER A 136 -13.99 2.20 -18.19
CA SER A 136 -14.36 1.74 -19.53
C SER A 136 -13.16 1.14 -20.27
N PRO A 137 -13.34 0.07 -21.08
CA PRO A 137 -12.25 -0.47 -21.88
C PRO A 137 -11.70 0.57 -22.85
N GLY A 138 -10.39 0.81 -22.80
CA GLY A 138 -9.69 1.82 -23.59
C GLY A 138 -9.55 3.18 -22.92
N GLU A 139 -10.08 3.36 -21.71
CA GLU A 139 -9.88 4.57 -20.91
C GLU A 139 -8.40 4.75 -20.57
N VAL A 140 -7.88 5.97 -20.75
CA VAL A 140 -6.46 6.29 -20.58
C VAL A 140 -6.14 6.52 -19.11
N TYR A 141 -5.09 5.88 -18.61
CA TYR A 141 -4.64 6.06 -17.24
C TYR A 141 -3.76 7.31 -17.09
N HIS A 142 -4.41 8.45 -16.85
CA HIS A 142 -3.71 9.74 -16.75
C HIS A 142 -2.85 9.87 -15.48
N GLU A 143 -3.24 9.24 -14.38
CA GLU A 143 -2.57 9.36 -13.08
C GLU A 143 -1.37 8.40 -12.90
N ALA A 144 -1.05 7.59 -13.92
CA ALA A 144 0.09 6.69 -13.87
C ALA A 144 1.39 7.45 -13.54
N THR A 145 2.07 7.03 -12.47
CA THR A 145 3.34 7.61 -12.04
C THR A 145 4.43 7.38 -13.10
N PRO A 146 5.54 8.14 -13.09
CA PRO A 146 6.67 7.87 -13.97
C PRO A 146 7.23 6.44 -13.78
N ALA A 147 7.28 5.95 -12.54
CA ALA A 147 7.74 4.60 -12.23
C ALA A 147 6.78 3.54 -12.82
N PHE A 148 5.46 3.75 -12.69
CA PHE A 148 4.45 2.92 -13.30
C PHE A 148 4.61 2.86 -14.82
N ARG A 149 4.77 4.02 -15.48
CA ARG A 149 4.96 4.09 -16.94
C ARG A 149 6.23 3.38 -17.38
N GLN A 150 7.31 3.53 -16.62
CA GLN A 150 8.56 2.85 -16.88
C GLN A 150 8.40 1.34 -16.75
N ALA A 151 7.78 0.85 -15.67
CA ALA A 151 7.54 -0.58 -15.47
C ALA A 151 6.67 -1.18 -16.59
N VAL A 152 5.63 -0.45 -17.01
CA VAL A 152 4.81 -0.82 -18.16
C VAL A 152 5.60 -0.82 -19.47
N CYS A 153 6.56 0.09 -19.64
CA CYS A 153 7.39 0.15 -20.83
C CYS A 153 8.48 -0.92 -20.88
N GLU A 154 9.07 -1.25 -19.74
CA GLU A 154 10.22 -2.17 -19.61
C GLU A 154 9.80 -3.62 -19.36
N ALA A 155 8.50 -3.89 -19.18
CA ALA A 155 8.01 -5.21 -18.80
C ALA A 155 8.56 -5.67 -17.44
N THR A 156 8.74 -4.74 -16.50
CA THR A 156 9.30 -5.03 -15.19
C THR A 156 8.21 -5.03 -14.12
N GLU A 157 8.44 -5.80 -13.07
CA GLU A 157 7.57 -5.78 -11.90
C GLU A 157 7.83 -4.52 -11.08
N LEU A 158 6.77 -3.98 -10.50
CA LEU A 158 6.85 -2.80 -9.66
C LEU A 158 5.99 -2.98 -8.42
N VAL A 159 6.53 -2.59 -7.27
CA VAL A 159 5.76 -2.37 -6.05
C VAL A 159 5.94 -0.91 -5.67
N GLU A 160 4.91 -0.09 -5.89
CA GLU A 160 4.93 1.34 -5.62
C GLU A 160 3.94 1.75 -4.53
N GLY A 161 4.03 3.00 -4.10
CA GLY A 161 3.28 3.55 -2.98
C GLY A 161 3.92 3.36 -1.60
N PRO A 162 3.29 3.85 -0.52
CA PRO A 162 1.93 4.41 -0.49
C PRO A 162 1.80 5.68 -1.33
N ASP A 163 1.05 5.60 -2.41
CA ASP A 163 0.79 6.73 -3.30
C ASP A 163 -0.66 7.16 -3.17
N ARG A 164 -0.90 8.46 -3.31
CA ARG A 164 -2.24 9.04 -3.20
C ARG A 164 -2.81 9.29 -4.58
N ASP A 165 -4.01 8.78 -4.82
CA ASP A 165 -4.81 9.01 -6.03
C ASP A 165 -6.25 9.43 -5.66
N GLN A 166 -7.12 9.54 -6.68
CA GLN A 166 -8.53 9.90 -6.50
C GLN A 166 -9.34 8.92 -5.62
N TRP A 167 -8.85 7.71 -5.42
CA TRP A 167 -9.52 6.69 -4.60
C TRP A 167 -8.95 6.60 -3.17
N GLY A 168 -7.78 7.17 -2.88
CA GLY A 168 -7.20 7.19 -1.55
C GLY A 168 -5.69 7.04 -1.52
N VAL A 169 -5.17 6.26 -0.55
CA VAL A 169 -3.74 5.95 -0.43
C VAL A 169 -3.55 4.45 -0.59
N TRP A 170 -2.71 4.07 -1.54
CA TRP A 170 -2.59 2.68 -2.01
C TRP A 170 -1.15 2.24 -2.09
N VAL A 171 -0.93 0.96 -1.77
CA VAL A 171 0.23 0.23 -2.24
C VAL A 171 -0.20 -0.54 -3.48
N SER A 172 0.47 -0.29 -4.58
CA SER A 172 0.17 -0.88 -5.89
C SER A 172 1.26 -1.86 -6.27
N VAL A 173 0.86 -3.03 -6.76
CA VAL A 173 1.76 -4.01 -7.34
C VAL A 173 1.40 -4.22 -8.79
N LEU A 174 2.41 -4.14 -9.66
CA LEU A 174 2.30 -4.34 -11.09
C LEU A 174 3.14 -5.57 -11.49
N VAL A 175 2.51 -6.51 -12.18
CA VAL A 175 3.19 -7.68 -12.75
C VAL A 175 2.89 -7.79 -14.26
N PRO A 176 3.91 -7.96 -15.12
CA PRO A 176 3.72 -8.21 -16.54
C PRO A 176 3.19 -9.63 -16.79
N ILE A 177 2.17 -9.73 -17.62
CA ILE A 177 1.70 -10.98 -18.22
C ILE A 177 2.38 -11.09 -19.58
N ILE A 178 3.28 -12.07 -19.68
CA ILE A 178 4.07 -12.35 -20.88
C ILE A 178 3.51 -13.62 -21.49
N ASP A 179 3.11 -13.57 -22.76
CA ASP A 179 2.76 -14.76 -23.50
C ASP A 179 4.03 -15.53 -23.91
N PRO A 180 4.21 -16.79 -23.45
CA PRO A 180 5.38 -17.61 -23.80
C PRO A 180 5.45 -17.97 -25.28
N GLN A 181 4.36 -17.87 -26.04
CA GLN A 181 4.29 -18.21 -27.47
C GLN A 181 4.69 -17.01 -28.38
N THR A 182 4.51 -15.77 -27.92
CA THR A 182 4.98 -14.59 -28.66
C THR A 182 6.48 -14.41 -28.51
N ASN A 183 7.20 -14.53 -29.63
CA ASN A 183 8.60 -14.12 -29.74
C ASN A 183 8.79 -12.69 -29.15
N PRO A 184 9.93 -12.35 -28.50
CA PRO A 184 10.12 -11.10 -27.74
C PRO A 184 9.92 -9.79 -28.52
N THR A 185 9.68 -9.86 -29.82
CA THR A 185 9.57 -8.74 -30.76
C THR A 185 8.16 -8.19 -30.97
N SER A 186 7.13 -8.81 -30.40
CA SER A 186 5.75 -8.25 -30.41
C SER A 186 5.03 -8.42 -29.08
N PRO A 187 5.62 -7.97 -27.97
CA PRO A 187 5.11 -8.35 -26.67
C PRO A 187 3.91 -7.42 -26.38
N LYS A 188 2.68 -7.94 -26.58
CA LYS A 188 1.49 -7.40 -25.92
C LYS A 188 1.62 -7.73 -24.43
N ILE A 189 2.53 -7.04 -23.76
CA ILE A 189 2.75 -7.17 -22.33
C ILE A 189 1.56 -6.50 -21.70
N THR A 190 0.76 -7.30 -21.02
CA THR A 190 -0.43 -6.81 -20.35
C THR A 190 -0.14 -6.84 -18.88
N PHE A 191 -0.44 -5.77 -18.16
CA PHE A 191 -0.05 -5.69 -16.76
C PHE A 191 -1.25 -5.88 -15.88
N PHE A 192 -1.03 -6.60 -14.79
CA PHE A 192 -2.01 -6.83 -13.76
C PHE A 192 -1.61 -5.98 -12.55
N GLN A 193 -2.43 -4.97 -12.24
CA GLN A 193 -2.23 -4.08 -11.09
C GLN A 193 -3.17 -4.48 -9.97
N VAL A 194 -2.63 -4.57 -8.75
CA VAL A 194 -3.38 -4.83 -7.53
C VAL A 194 -3.14 -3.70 -6.52
N GLY A 195 -4.22 -3.06 -6.07
CA GLY A 195 -4.19 -1.98 -5.09
C GLY A 195 -4.84 -2.37 -3.75
N ILE A 196 -4.10 -2.22 -2.64
CA ILE A 196 -4.62 -2.37 -1.28
C ILE A 196 -4.68 -1.01 -0.60
N ARG A 197 -5.85 -0.70 0.00
CA ARG A 197 -6.02 0.56 0.74
C ARG A 197 -5.15 0.50 1.97
N ARG A 198 -4.24 1.47 2.13
CA ARG A 198 -3.61 1.63 3.44
C ARG A 198 -4.71 2.04 4.42
N GLY A 199 -4.97 1.20 5.42
CA GLY A 199 -5.85 1.56 6.53
C GLY A 199 -5.38 2.88 7.12
N ASN A 200 -6.31 3.78 7.46
CA ASN A 200 -5.97 4.96 8.24
C ASN A 200 -5.29 4.48 9.53
N CYS A 201 -3.97 4.56 9.61
CA CYS A 201 -3.34 4.75 10.90
C CYS A 201 -3.66 6.18 11.31
N SER A 202 -4.87 6.41 11.83
CA SER A 202 -5.08 7.54 12.72
C SER A 202 -4.25 7.25 13.96
N ASN A 203 -3.12 7.92 14.09
CA ASN A 203 -2.47 8.24 15.35
C ASN A 203 -1.67 9.52 15.13
#